data_AF-A0A259PPK9-F1
#
_entry.id   AF-A0A259PPK9-F1
#
_cell.length_a   1.000
_cell.length_b   1.000
_cell.length_c   1.000
_cell.angle_alpha   90.00
_cell.angle_beta   90.00
_cell.angle_gamma   90.00
#
_symmetry.space_group_name_H-M   'P 1'
#
loop_
_entity.id
_entity.type
_entity.pdbx_description
1 polymer ?
#
loop_
_entity_poly.entity_id
_entity_poly.type
_entity_poly.pdbx_seq_one_letter_code
_entity_poly.pdbx_strand_id
1 'polypeptide(L)' 'MSKKVFLDFEQPVAELENKIDELRFVQDESAVDISEEIGRLQKKSQQLTKDLYAKLTP' A
#
# COMPACT_ATOMS: atom_id res chain seq x y z
N MET A 1 5.67 -13.28 11.42
CA MET A 1 5.10 -12.33 10.45
C MET A 1 3.78 -12.89 9.96
N SER A 2 2.65 -12.28 10.33
CA SER A 2 1.34 -12.70 9.83
C SER A 2 1.26 -12.34 8.35
N LYS A 3 1.15 -13.34 7.47
CA LYS A 3 0.96 -13.12 6.03
C LYS A 3 -0.37 -12.41 5.85
N LYS A 4 -0.35 -11.14 5.40
CA LYS A 4 -1.59 -10.43 5.04
C LYS A 4 -2.25 -11.22 3.91
N VAL A 5 -3.50 -11.63 4.14
CA VAL A 5 -4.34 -12.25 3.11
C VAL A 5 -5.36 -11.19 2.72
N PHE A 6 -5.33 -10.79 1.45
CA PHE A 6 -6.25 -9.80 0.90
C PHE A 6 -7.46 -10.49 0.29
N LEU A 7 -8.64 -9.92 0.50
CA LEU A 7 -9.86 -10.31 -0.18
C LEU A 7 -9.85 -9.82 -1.64
N ASP A 8 -10.72 -10.38 -2.48
CA ASP A 8 -10.75 -10.05 -3.92
C ASP A 8 -11.01 -8.55 -4.16
N PHE A 9 -11.83 -7.91 -3.32
CA PHE A 9 -12.09 -6.47 -3.42
C PHE A 9 -10.92 -5.62 -2.89
N GLU A 10 -9.98 -6.20 -2.14
CA GLU A 10 -8.79 -5.54 -1.61
C GLU A 10 -7.58 -5.65 -2.54
N GLN A 11 -7.67 -6.36 -3.68
CA GLN A 11 -6.58 -6.48 -4.65
C GLN A 11 -5.97 -5.12 -5.04
N PRO A 12 -6.76 -4.05 -5.27
CA PRO A 12 -6.20 -2.73 -5.57
C PRO A 12 -5.34 -2.15 -4.43
N VAL A 13 -5.64 -2.50 -3.17
CA VAL A 13 -4.84 -2.10 -2.00
C VAL A 13 -3.59 -2.96 -1.90
N ALA A 14 -3.73 -4.27 -2.14
CA ALA A 14 -2.62 -5.22 -2.11
C ALA A 14 -1.51 -4.84 -3.09
N GLU A 15 -1.88 -4.48 -4.33
CA GLU A 15 -0.94 -3.99 -5.34
C GLU A 15 -0.20 -2.72 -4.91
N LEU A 16 -0.92 -1.79 -4.28
CA LEU A 16 -0.36 -0.55 -3.74
C LEU A 16 0.60 -0.80 -2.57
N GLU A 17 0.26 -1.71 -1.66
CA GLU A 17 1.15 -2.11 -0.56
C GLU A 17 2.40 -2.80 -1.08
N ASN A 18 2.28 -3.74 -2.02
CA ASN A 18 3.45 -4.40 -2.63
C ASN A 18 4.39 -3.39 -3.27
N LYS A 19 3.85 -2.41 -4.00
CA LYS A 19 4.67 -1.35 -4.61
C LYS A 19 5.37 -0.47 -3.57
N ILE A 20 4.73 -0.19 -2.45
CA ILE A 20 5.35 0.56 -1.33
C ILE A 20 6.51 -0.25 -0.74
N ASP A 21 6.34 -1.55 -0.56
CA ASP A 21 7.38 -2.42 -0.02
C ASP A 21 8.57 -2.56 -1.00
N GLU A 22 8.32 -2.67 -2.30
CA GLU A 22 9.37 -2.62 -3.33
C GLU A 22 10.14 -1.31 -3.29
N LEU A 23 9.45 -0.17 -3.18
CA LEU A 23 10.10 1.14 -3.11
C LEU A 23 10.93 1.29 -1.83
N ARG A 24 10.46 0.77 -0.70
CA ARG A 24 11.24 0.75 0.55
C ARG A 24 12.51 -0.06 0.41
N PHE A 25 12.43 -1.21 -0.24
CA PHE A 25 13.60 -2.04 -0.50
C PHE A 25 14.61 -1.32 -1.41
N VAL A 26 14.15 -0.67 -2.47
CA VAL A 26 15.00 0.14 -3.36
C VAL A 26 15.61 1.34 -2.63
N GLN A 27 14.87 1.97 -1.72
CA GLN A 27 15.39 3.07 -0.90
C GLN A 27 16.53 2.60 0.00
N ASP A 28 16.40 1.44 0.63
CA ASP A 28 17.43 0.89 1.51
C ASP A 28 18.71 0.51 0.73
N GLU A 29 18.58 0.16 -0.56
CA GLU A 29 19.71 -0.19 -1.44
C GLU A 29 20.31 1.00 -2.22
N SER A 30 19.70 2.19 -2.15
CA SER A 30 20.04 3.35 -2.99
C SER A 30 20.30 4.61 -2.17
N ALA A 31 21.11 5.53 -2.71
CA ALA A 31 21.30 6.86 -2.11
C ALA A 31 20.16 7.85 -2.46
N VAL A 32 19.15 7.41 -3.22
CA VAL A 32 18.03 8.26 -3.65
C VAL A 32 16.97 8.34 -2.55
N ASP A 33 16.67 9.55 -2.10
CA ASP A 33 15.56 9.79 -1.17
C ASP A 33 14.21 9.75 -1.91
N ILE A 34 13.45 8.68 -1.66
CA ILE A 34 12.09 8.47 -2.17
C ILE A 34 11.04 8.44 -1.05
N SER A 35 11.40 8.96 0.13
CA SER A 35 10.53 8.97 1.32
C SER A 35 9.20 9.69 1.08
N GLU A 36 9.23 10.79 0.32
CA GLU A 36 8.04 11.57 0.00
C GLU A 36 7.06 10.78 -0.88
N GLU A 37 7.58 10.08 -1.89
CA GLU A 37 6.76 9.26 -2.79
C GLU A 37 6.15 8.07 -2.06
N ILE A 38 6.95 7.41 -1.21
CA ILE A 38 6.46 6.34 -0.31
C ILE A 38 5.33 6.89 0.57
N GLY A 39 5.52 8.06 1.20
CA GLY A 39 4.50 8.69 2.03
C GLY A 39 3.21 9.01 1.27
N ARG A 40 3.32 9.46 0.01
CA ARG A 40 2.16 9.71 -0.86
C ARG A 40 1.41 8.42 -1.19
N LEU A 41 2.12 7.36 -1.55
CA LEU A 41 1.52 6.05 -1.84
C LEU A 41 0.87 5.44 -0.60
N GLN A 42 1.47 5.57 0.57
CA GLN A 42 0.90 5.11 1.82
C GLN A 42 -0.43 5.80 2.15
N LYS A 43 -0.50 7.14 2.00
CA LYS A 43 -1.76 7.88 2.18
C LYS A 43 -2.83 7.42 1.20
N LYS A 44 -2.45 7.18 -0.06
CA LYS A 44 -3.37 6.68 -1.10
C LYS A 44 -3.88 5.27 -0.76
N SER A 45 -3.00 4.38 -0.32
CA SER A 45 -3.37 3.01 0.10
C SER A 45 -4.38 3.06 1.25
N GLN A 46 -4.09 3.83 2.32
CA GLN A 46 -4.99 3.98 3.46
C GLN A 46 -6.37 4.54 3.08
N GLN A 47 -6.40 5.56 2.22
CA GLN A 47 -7.66 6.14 1.74
C GLN A 47 -8.45 5.12 0.92
N LEU A 48 -7.79 4.40 0.02
CA LEU A 48 -8.43 3.38 -0.82
C LEU A 48 -9.01 2.24 0.02
N THR A 49 -8.27 1.76 1.03
CA THR A 49 -8.77 0.76 1.98
C THR A 49 -10.02 1.28 2.68
N LYS A 50 -9.97 2.49 3.23
CA LYS A 50 -11.13 3.09 3.89
C LYS A 50 -12.35 3.17 2.96
N ASP A 51 -12.14 3.59 1.72
CA ASP A 51 -13.21 3.75 0.73
C ASP A 51 -13.79 2.39 0.29
N LEU A 52 -12.97 1.34 0.18
CA LEU A 52 -13.43 -0.01 -0.13
C LEU A 52 -14.31 -0.55 0.99
N TYR A 53 -13.85 -0.48 2.23
CA TYR A 53 -14.60 -0.95 3.38
C TYR A 53 -15.87 -0.11 3.63
N ALA A 54 -15.84 1.20 3.36
CA ALA A 54 -17.02 2.06 3.49
C ALA A 54 -18.14 1.72 2.49
N LYS A 55 -17.81 1.03 1.39
CA LYS A 55 -18.79 0.57 0.38
C LYS A 55 -19.35 -0.81 0.68
N LEU A 56 -18.88 -1.49 1.72
CA LEU A 56 -19.48 -2.74 2.19
C LEU A 56 -20.79 -2.40 2.88
N THR A 57 -21.89 -2.57 2.16
CA THR A 57 -23.24 -2.51 2.74
C THR A 57 -23.52 -3.79 3.53
N PRO A 58 -24.29 -3.71 4.63
CA PRO A 58 -24.69 -4.88 5.43
C PRO A 58 -25.47 -5.94 4.64
#